data_AF-A0A8T4WUP2-F1
#
_entry.id   AF-A0A8T4WUP2-F1
#
_cell.length_a   1.000
_cell.length_b   1.000
_cell.length_c   1.000
_cell.angle_alpha   90.00
_cell.angle_beta   90.00
_cell.angle_gamma   90.00
#
_symmetry.space_group_name_H-M   'P 1'
#
loop_
_entity.id
_entity.type
_entity.pdbx_description
1 polymer ?
#
loop_
_entity_poly.entity_id
_entity_poly.type
_entity_poly.pdbx_seq_one_letter_code
_entity_poly.pdbx_strand_id
1 'polypeptide(L)'
;MRTMMGRTFFMEFRKGWKGFLLFMIIILIVVGGMVSFYPTVAETEDPELEGAENVELKVDETGSNITVTWKTLDRADGYRVYADNRTSMITAEMVYNGTENSTVLPHDPEEPLYYSVVGIVDGESKFVGMNTTADKERMLDQLMETGYYNTLSGGRNISMYELKGFLSVEVFSWFFILTGLYIGYISVKTLTNDIEERRIDLIISSGISRRGYLIEKFVSLAVYSLVMLTAAGLVMKMSANGIGESADLSWKTSISVFLGFWPVLMVVIAVGFLLAVLFKNSRTTVGLILLFGFSQYAMQLISGLSRDYRWVNDFCILGYWDYNSILFDGAFKTGHFFGLLVLSILVFSLAVFTFENVDVPA
;
A
#
# COMPACT_ATOMS: atom_id res chain seq x y z
N MET A 1 -7.62 -24.50 44.11
CA MET A 1 -7.12 -23.24 43.50
C MET A 1 -7.39 -23.32 42.01
N ARG A 2 -8.58 -22.90 41.55
CA ARG A 2 -8.98 -22.98 40.14
C ARG A 2 -8.37 -21.76 39.45
N THR A 3 -7.43 -21.98 38.54
CA THR A 3 -6.75 -20.92 37.78
C THR A 3 -7.79 -20.03 37.11
N MET A 4 -7.88 -18.75 37.53
CA MET A 4 -8.71 -17.71 36.89
C MET A 4 -8.14 -17.25 35.54
N MET A 5 -7.40 -18.13 34.87
CA MET A 5 -6.79 -17.90 33.56
C MET A 5 -7.91 -17.81 32.52
N GLY A 6 -7.98 -16.69 31.79
CA GLY A 6 -8.98 -16.45 30.73
C GLY A 6 -10.20 -15.61 31.12
N ARG A 7 -10.39 -15.25 32.40
CA ARG A 7 -11.46 -14.31 32.79
C ARG A 7 -11.20 -12.88 32.32
N THR A 8 -9.95 -12.42 32.41
CA THR A 8 -9.56 -11.09 31.91
C THR A 8 -9.69 -11.01 30.40
N PHE A 9 -9.27 -12.07 29.69
CA PHE A 9 -9.44 -12.20 28.23
C PHE A 9 -10.91 -12.01 27.83
N PHE A 10 -11.85 -12.69 28.50
CA PHE A 10 -13.27 -12.59 28.19
C PHE A 10 -13.89 -11.22 28.55
N MET A 11 -13.41 -10.58 29.62
CA MET A 11 -13.84 -9.22 29.99
C MET A 11 -13.38 -8.16 28.99
N GLU A 12 -12.12 -8.25 28.56
CA GLU A 12 -11.58 -7.36 27.51
C GLU A 12 -12.28 -7.55 26.18
N PHE A 13 -12.55 -8.82 25.82
CA PHE A 13 -13.39 -9.16 24.68
C PHE A 13 -14.73 -8.44 24.76
N ARG A 14 -15.47 -8.60 25.84
CA ARG A 14 -16.82 -8.00 25.94
C ARG A 14 -16.81 -6.46 25.94
N LYS A 15 -15.80 -5.82 26.53
CA LYS A 15 -15.73 -4.35 26.66
C LYS A 15 -15.27 -3.67 25.37
N GLY A 16 -14.29 -4.24 24.67
CA GLY A 16 -13.69 -3.67 23.45
C GLY A 16 -14.29 -4.13 22.13
N TRP A 17 -15.10 -5.21 22.11
CA TRP A 17 -15.52 -5.87 20.88
C TRP A 17 -16.20 -4.93 19.88
N LYS A 18 -17.06 -4.01 20.30
CA LYS A 18 -17.78 -3.12 19.36
C LYS A 18 -16.84 -2.24 18.55
N GLY A 19 -15.85 -1.64 19.22
CA GLY A 19 -14.87 -0.78 18.55
C GLY A 19 -13.99 -1.59 17.59
N PHE A 20 -13.57 -2.78 18.02
CA PHE A 20 -12.80 -3.70 17.18
C PHE A 20 -13.60 -4.17 15.97
N LEU A 21 -14.86 -4.58 16.14
CA LEU A 21 -15.74 -5.04 15.06
C LEU A 21 -15.97 -3.95 14.02
N LEU A 22 -16.21 -2.71 14.48
CA LEU A 22 -16.40 -1.57 13.59
C LEU A 22 -15.12 -1.28 12.78
N PHE A 23 -13.96 -1.29 13.41
CA PHE A 23 -12.69 -1.14 12.70
C PHE A 23 -12.40 -2.28 11.74
N MET A 24 -12.67 -3.53 12.16
CA MET A 24 -12.53 -4.71 11.32
C MET A 24 -13.42 -4.60 10.08
N ILE A 25 -14.68 -4.20 10.23
CA ILE A 25 -15.59 -3.97 9.09
C ILE A 25 -15.02 -2.91 8.14
N ILE A 26 -14.51 -1.79 8.67
CA ILE A 26 -13.89 -0.74 7.84
C ILE A 26 -12.70 -1.32 7.06
N ILE A 27 -11.80 -2.04 7.72
CA ILE A 27 -10.65 -2.67 7.05
C ILE A 27 -11.09 -3.66 5.97
N LEU A 28 -12.12 -4.47 6.23
CA LEU A 28 -12.63 -5.43 5.25
C LEU A 28 -13.28 -4.71 4.06
N ILE A 29 -14.01 -3.61 4.28
CA ILE A 29 -14.57 -2.78 3.22
C ILE A 29 -13.46 -2.13 2.40
N VAL A 30 -12.42 -1.60 3.04
CA VAL A 30 -11.28 -0.98 2.34
C VAL A 30 -10.54 -2.02 1.50
N VAL A 31 -10.14 -3.16 2.08
CA VAL A 31 -9.43 -4.21 1.35
C VAL A 31 -10.29 -4.77 0.21
N GLY A 32 -11.54 -5.12 0.50
CA GLY A 32 -12.44 -5.68 -0.51
C GLY A 32 -12.82 -4.67 -1.59
N GLY A 33 -13.04 -3.41 -1.20
CA GLY A 33 -13.39 -2.31 -2.09
C GLY A 33 -12.25 -1.91 -3.02
N MET A 34 -11.01 -1.84 -2.50
CA MET A 34 -9.84 -1.58 -3.34
C MET A 34 -9.65 -2.68 -4.38
N VAL A 35 -9.76 -3.96 -4.00
CA VAL A 35 -9.70 -5.06 -4.97
C VAL A 35 -10.82 -4.95 -6.00
N SER A 36 -12.04 -4.62 -5.58
CA SER A 36 -13.15 -4.42 -6.52
C SER A 36 -12.99 -3.18 -7.43
N PHE A 37 -12.11 -2.24 -7.06
CA PHE A 37 -11.81 -1.06 -7.87
C PHE A 37 -10.75 -1.36 -8.95
N TYR A 38 -9.99 -2.45 -8.82
CA TYR A 38 -8.95 -2.84 -9.77
C TYR A 38 -9.40 -2.84 -11.24
N PRO A 39 -10.57 -3.41 -11.63
CA PRO A 39 -11.00 -3.38 -13.03
C PRO A 39 -11.08 -1.97 -13.61
N THR A 40 -11.46 -0.98 -12.82
CA THR A 40 -11.46 0.43 -13.26
C THR A 40 -10.06 0.93 -13.63
N VAL A 41 -9.04 0.47 -12.92
CA VAL A 41 -7.63 0.84 -13.18
C VAL A 41 -7.05 -0.02 -14.29
N ALA A 42 -7.35 -1.33 -14.30
CA ALA A 42 -6.97 -2.23 -15.37
C ALA A 42 -7.58 -1.79 -16.71
N GLU A 43 -8.82 -1.34 -16.78
CA GLU A 43 -9.44 -0.81 -18.01
C GLU A 43 -8.83 0.51 -18.48
N THR A 44 -8.08 1.22 -17.63
CA THR A 44 -7.27 2.38 -18.04
C THR A 44 -5.91 1.99 -18.65
N GLU A 45 -5.69 0.69 -18.89
CA GLU A 45 -4.52 0.05 -19.53
C GLU A 45 -4.10 0.70 -20.84
N ASP A 46 -5.05 1.28 -21.55
CA ASP A 46 -4.85 2.28 -22.60
C ASP A 46 -6.26 2.83 -22.88
N PRO A 47 -6.54 4.15 -22.80
CA PRO A 47 -7.50 4.65 -23.78
C PRO A 47 -6.81 4.37 -25.11
N GLU A 48 -7.33 3.47 -25.96
CA GLU A 48 -6.98 3.51 -27.38
C GLU A 48 -6.96 5.00 -27.75
N LEU A 49 -5.76 5.54 -28.03
CA LEU A 49 -5.63 6.98 -28.27
C LEU A 49 -6.70 7.32 -29.28
N GLU A 50 -7.53 8.31 -28.99
CA GLU A 50 -8.77 8.49 -29.74
C GLU A 50 -8.43 8.53 -31.25
N GLY A 51 -9.03 7.63 -32.04
CA GLY A 51 -8.70 7.49 -33.46
C GLY A 51 -7.31 6.90 -33.80
N ALA A 52 -6.65 6.14 -32.92
CA ALA A 52 -5.34 5.52 -33.16
C ALA A 52 -5.31 4.64 -34.41
N GLU A 53 -6.42 3.95 -34.70
CA GLU A 53 -6.62 3.19 -35.94
C GLU A 53 -6.53 4.04 -37.21
N ASN A 54 -6.71 5.35 -37.10
CA ASN A 54 -6.66 6.29 -38.20
C ASN A 54 -5.27 6.92 -38.38
N VAL A 55 -4.30 6.65 -37.51
CA VAL A 55 -2.94 7.22 -37.56
C VAL A 55 -1.90 6.10 -37.42
N GLU A 56 -1.14 5.83 -38.48
CA GLU A 56 -0.08 4.84 -38.52
C GLU A 56 1.29 5.52 -38.35
N LEU A 57 2.15 4.94 -37.52
CA LEU A 57 3.50 5.41 -37.25
C LEU A 57 4.51 4.36 -37.72
N LYS A 58 5.45 4.77 -38.59
CA LYS A 58 6.53 3.91 -39.10
C LYS A 58 7.88 4.56 -38.86
N VAL A 59 8.69 3.97 -38.00
CA VAL A 59 10.07 4.39 -37.75
C VAL A 59 10.97 3.79 -38.84
N ASP A 60 11.84 4.60 -39.41
CA ASP A 60 12.80 4.19 -40.44
C ASP A 60 13.86 3.21 -39.88
N GLU A 61 14.54 2.44 -40.74
CA GLU A 61 15.51 1.40 -40.34
C GLU A 61 16.70 1.96 -39.52
N THR A 62 16.97 3.27 -39.65
CA THR A 62 18.02 3.99 -38.91
C THR A 62 17.53 4.60 -37.59
N GLY A 63 16.23 4.57 -37.29
CA GLY A 63 15.62 5.15 -36.09
C GLY A 63 15.53 6.69 -36.07
N SER A 64 16.11 7.37 -37.07
CA SER A 64 16.28 8.84 -37.07
C SER A 64 15.09 9.62 -37.63
N ASN A 65 14.20 8.95 -38.36
CA ASN A 65 13.03 9.56 -38.97
C ASN A 65 11.80 8.72 -38.67
N ILE A 66 10.67 9.40 -38.53
CA ILE A 66 9.36 8.78 -38.43
C ILE A 66 8.46 9.22 -39.57
N THR A 67 7.80 8.26 -40.19
CA THR A 67 6.70 8.51 -41.11
C THR A 67 5.39 8.43 -40.33
N VAL A 68 4.67 9.55 -40.27
CA VAL A 68 3.32 9.64 -39.71
C VAL A 68 2.35 9.62 -40.89
N THR A 69 1.46 8.63 -40.94
CA THR A 69 0.44 8.49 -41.99
C THR A 69 -0.95 8.48 -41.36
N TRP A 70 -1.94 9.11 -41.98
CA TRP A 70 -3.29 9.16 -41.42
C TRP A 70 -4.40 8.96 -42.46
N LYS A 71 -5.57 8.57 -41.96
CA LYS A 71 -6.79 8.44 -42.74
C LYS A 71 -7.31 9.81 -43.13
N THR A 72 -7.61 9.98 -44.41
CA THR A 72 -8.15 11.24 -44.93
C THR A 72 -9.62 11.41 -44.55
N LEU A 73 -10.00 12.63 -44.18
CA LEU A 73 -11.39 13.04 -44.01
C LEU A 73 -11.96 13.54 -45.33
N ASP A 74 -13.23 13.20 -45.61
CA ASP A 74 -13.96 13.75 -46.75
C ASP A 74 -14.07 15.27 -46.62
N ARG A 75 -13.70 16.01 -47.67
CA ARG A 75 -13.76 17.47 -47.77
C ARG A 75 -12.77 18.23 -46.87
N ALA A 76 -11.66 17.60 -46.48
CA ALA A 76 -10.60 18.31 -45.78
C ALA A 76 -9.81 19.26 -46.71
N ASP A 77 -9.66 20.51 -46.28
CA ASP A 77 -8.84 21.55 -46.92
C ASP A 77 -7.34 21.41 -46.59
N GLY A 78 -7.01 20.68 -45.52
CA GLY A 78 -5.64 20.41 -45.08
C GLY A 78 -5.59 19.68 -43.74
N TYR A 79 -4.39 19.33 -43.29
CA TYR A 79 -4.10 18.63 -42.05
C TYR A 79 -2.99 19.34 -41.29
N ARG A 80 -3.10 19.31 -39.97
CA ARG A 80 -2.07 19.74 -39.03
C ARG A 80 -1.69 18.57 -38.16
N VAL A 81 -0.39 18.39 -37.96
CA VAL A 81 0.16 17.40 -37.02
C VAL A 81 0.83 18.17 -35.89
N TYR A 82 0.51 17.75 -34.68
CA TYR A 82 1.09 18.26 -33.44
C TYR A 82 1.92 17.15 -32.79
N ALA A 83 3.07 17.51 -32.24
CA ALA A 83 3.93 16.61 -31.48
C ALA A 83 4.16 17.16 -30.07
N ASP A 84 4.14 16.28 -29.07
CA ASP A 84 4.48 16.58 -27.68
C ASP A 84 5.14 15.35 -27.06
N ASN A 85 6.00 15.54 -26.06
CA ASN A 85 6.57 14.45 -25.27
C ASN A 85 5.66 14.03 -24.10
N ARG A 86 4.42 14.57 -24.05
CA ARG A 86 3.40 14.26 -23.05
C ARG A 86 2.08 13.87 -23.71
N THR A 87 1.37 12.93 -23.10
CA THR A 87 0.01 12.51 -23.49
C THR A 87 -1.01 13.65 -23.50
N SER A 88 -0.83 14.66 -22.64
CA SER A 88 -1.79 15.73 -22.44
C SER A 88 -1.82 16.77 -23.56
N MET A 89 -0.80 16.81 -24.44
CA MET A 89 -0.69 17.72 -25.58
C MET A 89 -0.84 19.22 -25.24
N ILE A 90 -0.66 19.59 -23.96
CA ILE A 90 -0.85 20.96 -23.47
C ILE A 90 0.22 21.90 -24.04
N THR A 91 1.40 21.36 -24.35
CA THR A 91 2.57 22.09 -24.86
C THR A 91 2.91 21.67 -26.29
N ALA A 92 1.95 21.10 -27.01
CA ALA A 92 2.21 20.48 -28.30
C ALA A 92 2.68 21.51 -29.35
N GLU A 93 3.73 21.15 -30.07
CA GLU A 93 4.28 21.94 -31.16
C GLU A 93 3.70 21.48 -32.49
N MET A 94 3.33 22.42 -33.37
CA MET A 94 2.88 22.08 -34.72
C MET A 94 4.08 21.71 -35.58
N VAL A 95 4.17 20.45 -35.95
CA VAL A 95 5.30 19.90 -36.72
C VAL A 95 5.01 19.76 -38.21
N TYR A 96 3.73 19.76 -38.60
CA TYR A 96 3.32 19.72 -40.01
C TYR A 96 2.03 20.50 -40.24
N ASN A 97 1.95 21.16 -41.41
CA ASN A 97 0.74 21.80 -41.92
C ASN A 97 0.75 21.70 -43.45
N GLY A 98 -0.19 20.95 -44.02
CA GLY A 98 -0.21 20.68 -45.45
C GLY A 98 -1.46 19.93 -45.88
N THR A 99 -1.52 19.51 -47.14
CA THR A 99 -2.68 18.84 -47.72
C THR A 99 -2.47 17.34 -47.94
N GLU A 100 -1.27 16.83 -47.69
CA GLU A 100 -0.93 15.43 -47.86
C GLU A 100 -1.43 14.60 -46.67
N ASN A 101 -1.46 13.27 -46.84
CA ASN A 101 -1.92 12.32 -45.82
C ASN A 101 -0.79 11.58 -45.10
N SER A 102 0.46 12.01 -45.35
CA SER A 102 1.65 11.46 -44.73
C SER A 102 2.73 12.54 -44.64
N THR A 103 3.55 12.49 -43.59
CA THR A 103 4.73 13.34 -43.45
C THR A 103 5.87 12.56 -42.83
N VAL A 104 7.10 12.98 -43.13
CA VAL A 104 8.32 12.44 -42.51
C VAL A 104 8.87 13.50 -41.58
N LEU A 105 9.03 13.15 -40.31
CA LEU A 105 9.54 14.03 -39.27
C LEU A 105 10.84 13.47 -38.70
N PRO A 106 11.79 14.33 -38.32
CA PRO A 106 12.94 13.87 -37.54
C PRO A 106 12.44 13.30 -36.20
N HIS A 107 12.99 12.16 -35.81
CA HIS A 107 12.64 11.46 -34.58
C HIS A 107 13.93 11.16 -33.81
N ASP A 108 13.94 11.53 -32.53
CA ASP A 108 14.97 11.08 -31.61
C ASP A 108 14.48 9.77 -30.96
N PRO A 109 15.17 8.63 -31.17
CA PRO A 109 14.76 7.36 -30.59
C PRO A 109 14.86 7.31 -29.06
N GLU A 110 15.53 8.28 -28.42
CA GLU A 110 15.60 8.35 -26.95
C GLU A 110 14.40 9.10 -26.33
N GLU A 111 13.59 9.82 -27.12
CA GLU A 111 12.45 10.59 -26.61
C GLU A 111 11.08 10.06 -27.11
N PRO A 112 10.19 9.59 -26.22
CA PRO A 112 8.85 9.19 -26.60
C PRO A 112 8.02 10.41 -27.04
N LEU A 113 7.60 10.43 -28.31
CA LEU A 113 6.76 11.49 -28.88
C LEU A 113 5.37 10.98 -29.20
N TYR A 114 4.37 11.76 -28.78
CA TYR A 114 2.98 11.59 -29.14
C TYR A 114 2.67 12.48 -30.35
N TYR A 115 1.92 11.95 -31.33
CA TYR A 115 1.52 12.66 -32.54
C TYR A 115 0.00 12.74 -32.64
N SER A 116 -0.54 13.95 -32.70
CA SER A 116 -1.97 14.22 -32.88
C SER A 116 -2.23 14.82 -34.25
N VAL A 117 -3.20 14.25 -34.98
CA VAL A 117 -3.58 14.69 -36.33
C VAL A 117 -4.96 15.34 -36.31
N VAL A 118 -5.02 16.55 -36.86
CA VAL A 118 -6.23 17.35 -36.98
C VAL A 118 -6.44 17.74 -38.43
N GLY A 119 -7.58 17.38 -39.00
CA GLY A 119 -8.01 17.83 -40.33
C GLY A 119 -8.76 19.15 -40.24
N ILE A 120 -8.63 20.00 -41.25
CA ILE A 120 -9.37 21.24 -41.40
C ILE A 120 -10.47 20.97 -42.42
N VAL A 121 -11.73 21.05 -42.02
CA VAL A 121 -12.89 20.83 -42.90
C VAL A 121 -13.76 22.08 -42.82
N ASP A 122 -13.96 22.77 -43.94
CA ASP A 122 -14.77 24.00 -44.01
C ASP A 122 -14.31 25.09 -43.01
N GLY A 123 -13.00 25.15 -42.74
CA GLY A 123 -12.39 26.08 -41.77
C GLY A 123 -12.47 25.65 -40.30
N GLU A 124 -13.14 24.54 -39.99
CA GLU A 124 -13.19 23.97 -38.64
C GLU A 124 -12.14 22.87 -38.45
N SER A 125 -11.55 22.80 -37.25
CA SER A 125 -10.58 21.78 -36.88
C SER A 125 -11.29 20.52 -36.38
N LYS A 126 -11.14 19.42 -37.10
CA LYS A 126 -11.71 18.11 -36.78
C LYS A 126 -10.59 17.13 -36.44
N PHE A 127 -10.65 16.58 -35.25
CA PHE A 127 -9.69 15.57 -34.79
C PHE A 127 -9.82 14.29 -35.63
N VAL A 128 -8.67 13.76 -36.11
CA VAL A 128 -8.59 12.56 -36.95
C VAL A 128 -8.17 11.36 -36.11
N GLY A 129 -7.13 11.55 -35.32
CA GLY A 129 -6.62 10.54 -34.41
C GLY A 129 -5.28 10.92 -33.79
N MET A 130 -4.83 10.10 -32.85
CA MET A 130 -3.54 10.27 -32.18
C MET A 130 -2.84 8.92 -32.04
N ASN A 131 -1.52 8.91 -32.18
CA ASN A 131 -0.70 7.71 -31.97
C ASN A 131 0.66 8.10 -31.38
N THR A 132 1.43 7.15 -30.84
CA THR A 132 2.69 7.43 -30.14
C THR A 132 3.85 6.54 -30.59
N THR A 133 5.05 7.11 -30.55
CA THR A 133 6.33 6.39 -30.72
C THR A 133 6.90 5.87 -29.42
N ALA A 134 6.37 6.33 -28.29
CA ALA A 134 6.69 5.74 -27.01
C ALA A 134 6.51 4.22 -27.15
N ASP A 135 7.52 3.46 -26.74
CA ASP A 135 7.24 2.09 -26.33
C ASP A 135 6.03 2.18 -25.39
N LYS A 136 5.12 1.22 -25.42
CA LYS A 136 3.88 1.28 -24.62
C LYS A 136 4.16 1.18 -23.11
N GLU A 137 5.26 1.71 -22.62
CA GLU A 137 5.51 1.98 -21.23
C GLU A 137 4.52 3.03 -20.76
N ARG A 138 3.69 2.52 -19.87
CA ARG A 138 2.37 3.03 -19.53
C ARG A 138 2.60 4.23 -18.64
N MET A 139 1.87 5.32 -18.84
CA MET A 139 2.06 6.58 -18.09
C MET A 139 2.10 6.36 -16.56
N LEU A 140 1.31 5.39 -16.06
CA LEU A 140 1.32 5.01 -14.65
C LEU A 140 2.61 4.28 -14.24
N ASP A 141 3.18 3.44 -15.10
CA ASP A 141 4.42 2.71 -14.84
C ASP A 141 5.61 3.69 -14.79
N GLN A 142 5.64 4.71 -15.66
CA GLN A 142 6.64 5.80 -15.56
C GLN A 142 6.53 6.58 -14.24
N LEU A 143 5.30 6.86 -13.76
CA LEU A 143 5.12 7.48 -12.44
C LEU A 143 5.61 6.55 -11.31
N MET A 144 5.50 5.24 -11.50
CA MET A 144 5.94 4.22 -10.55
C MET A 144 7.46 4.03 -10.50
N GLU A 145 8.19 4.49 -11.51
CA GLU A 145 9.66 4.50 -11.50
C GLU A 145 10.24 5.59 -10.57
N THR A 146 9.40 6.50 -10.06
CA THR A 146 9.84 7.49 -9.06
C THR A 146 10.29 6.81 -7.76
N GLY A 147 11.23 7.45 -7.04
CA GLY A 147 11.82 6.88 -5.82
C GLY A 147 10.81 6.52 -4.72
N TYR A 148 9.65 7.18 -4.70
CA TYR A 148 8.55 6.86 -3.77
C TYR A 148 7.96 5.46 -4.01
N TYR A 149 7.51 5.18 -5.24
CA TYR A 149 6.90 3.90 -5.58
C TYR A 149 7.91 2.76 -5.64
N ASN A 150 9.15 3.05 -6.02
CA ASN A 150 10.27 2.11 -5.95
C ASN A 150 10.49 1.56 -4.53
N THR A 151 10.29 2.41 -3.52
CA THR A 151 10.35 2.00 -2.10
C THR A 151 9.22 1.04 -1.74
N LEU A 152 8.00 1.35 -2.18
CA LEU A 152 6.81 0.55 -1.90
C LEU A 152 6.81 -0.77 -2.68
N SER A 153 7.37 -0.80 -3.89
CA SER A 153 7.55 -2.02 -4.68
C SER A 153 8.71 -2.90 -4.19
N GLY A 154 9.51 -2.40 -3.25
CA GLY A 154 10.69 -3.09 -2.74
C GLY A 154 11.82 -3.21 -3.77
N GLY A 155 11.94 -2.23 -4.68
CA GLY A 155 12.96 -2.27 -5.74
C GLY A 155 12.55 -3.03 -7.00
N ARG A 156 11.31 -3.51 -7.07
CA ARG A 156 10.82 -4.28 -8.22
C ARG A 156 10.17 -3.34 -9.24
N ASN A 157 10.33 -3.68 -10.52
CA ASN A 157 9.48 -3.11 -11.55
C ASN A 157 8.11 -3.80 -11.45
N ILE A 158 7.09 -3.06 -11.04
CA ILE A 158 5.73 -3.53 -10.85
C ILE A 158 4.82 -2.69 -11.71
N SER A 159 3.81 -3.29 -12.32
CA SER A 159 2.82 -2.57 -13.12
C SER A 159 1.51 -2.46 -12.33
N MET A 160 0.93 -1.27 -12.25
CA MET A 160 -0.37 -1.07 -11.57
C MET A 160 -1.54 -1.75 -12.28
N TYR A 161 -1.31 -2.17 -13.51
CA TYR A 161 -2.32 -2.80 -14.33
C TYR A 161 -2.34 -4.32 -14.18
N GLU A 162 -1.34 -4.89 -13.51
CA GLU A 162 -1.42 -6.24 -12.98
C GLU A 162 -2.01 -6.19 -11.58
N LEU A 163 -2.90 -7.14 -11.26
CA LEU A 163 -3.56 -7.19 -9.94
C LEU A 163 -2.54 -7.18 -8.79
N LYS A 164 -1.41 -7.89 -8.93
CA LYS A 164 -0.38 -7.95 -7.87
C LYS A 164 0.32 -6.60 -7.66
N GLY A 165 0.62 -5.87 -8.74
CA GLY A 165 1.23 -4.55 -8.67
C GLY A 165 0.26 -3.51 -8.12
N PHE A 166 -1.00 -3.54 -8.56
CA PHE A 166 -2.07 -2.73 -7.98
C PHE A 166 -2.20 -2.94 -6.47
N LEU A 167 -2.27 -4.20 -6.01
CA LEU A 167 -2.41 -4.51 -4.58
C LEU A 167 -1.19 -4.06 -3.76
N SER A 168 0.02 -4.24 -4.30
CA SER A 168 1.25 -3.76 -3.68
C SER A 168 1.14 -2.26 -3.36
N VAL A 169 0.69 -1.48 -4.33
CA VAL A 169 0.69 -0.02 -4.22
C VAL A 169 -0.53 0.51 -3.49
N GLU A 170 -1.74 0.09 -3.83
CA GLU A 170 -2.95 0.69 -3.27
C GLU A 170 -3.34 0.09 -1.93
N VAL A 171 -3.22 -1.23 -1.77
CA VAL A 171 -3.63 -1.90 -0.54
C VAL A 171 -2.50 -1.85 0.49
N PHE A 172 -1.31 -2.36 0.14
CA PHE A 172 -0.28 -2.61 1.15
C PHE A 172 0.51 -1.37 1.58
N SER A 173 0.64 -0.34 0.73
CA SER A 173 1.36 0.89 1.10
C SER A 173 0.70 1.64 2.28
N TRP A 174 -0.63 1.72 2.30
CA TRP A 174 -1.40 2.42 3.34
C TRP A 174 -1.86 1.50 4.47
N PHE A 175 -1.79 0.18 4.27
CA PHE A 175 -2.34 -0.80 5.22
C PHE A 175 -1.76 -0.65 6.63
N PHE A 176 -0.46 -0.37 6.73
CA PHE A 176 0.19 -0.15 8.02
C PHE A 176 -0.32 1.12 8.71
N ILE A 177 -0.56 2.21 7.98
CA ILE A 177 -1.06 3.45 8.57
C ILE A 177 -2.44 3.21 9.20
N LEU A 178 -3.33 2.52 8.48
CA LEU A 178 -4.66 2.23 9.00
C LEU A 178 -4.61 1.29 10.20
N THR A 179 -3.93 0.16 10.02
CA THR A 179 -3.98 -0.96 10.97
C THR A 179 -2.99 -0.81 12.12
N GLY A 180 -1.76 -0.45 11.81
CA GLY A 180 -0.69 -0.24 12.78
C GLY A 180 -1.00 0.88 13.76
N LEU A 181 -1.50 2.04 13.28
CA LEU A 181 -1.84 3.15 14.17
C LEU A 181 -3.05 2.82 15.06
N TYR A 182 -4.06 2.14 14.53
CA TYR A 182 -5.22 1.72 15.33
C TYR A 182 -4.84 0.72 16.42
N ILE A 183 -4.06 -0.31 16.07
CA ILE A 183 -3.58 -1.30 17.03
C ILE A 183 -2.67 -0.64 18.09
N GLY A 184 -1.79 0.28 17.67
CA GLY A 184 -1.00 1.10 18.57
C GLY A 184 -1.87 1.89 19.55
N TYR A 185 -2.89 2.59 19.04
CA TYR A 185 -3.85 3.34 19.85
C TYR A 185 -4.55 2.45 20.88
N ILE A 186 -5.09 1.30 20.45
CA ILE A 186 -5.80 0.38 21.35
C ILE A 186 -4.85 -0.24 22.37
N SER A 187 -3.64 -0.61 21.99
CA SER A 187 -2.67 -1.21 22.92
C SER A 187 -2.38 -0.27 24.11
N VAL A 188 -2.18 1.02 23.83
CA VAL A 188 -2.01 2.04 24.86
C VAL A 188 -3.29 2.21 25.68
N LYS A 189 -4.42 2.47 25.02
CA LYS A 189 -5.71 2.75 25.69
C LYS A 189 -6.14 1.64 26.64
N THR A 190 -5.94 0.40 26.22
CA THR A 190 -6.33 -0.79 26.98
C THR A 190 -5.58 -0.89 28.31
N LEU A 191 -4.35 -0.36 28.40
CA LEU A 191 -3.57 -0.37 29.63
C LEU A 191 -3.71 0.94 30.42
N THR A 192 -3.58 2.11 29.76
CA THR A 192 -3.61 3.40 30.45
C THR A 192 -4.97 3.70 31.09
N ASN A 193 -6.09 3.31 30.44
CA ASN A 193 -7.41 3.55 31.02
C ASN A 193 -7.58 2.79 32.33
N ASP A 194 -7.03 1.57 32.45
CA ASP A 194 -7.16 0.80 33.69
C ASP A 194 -6.24 1.31 34.81
N ILE A 195 -5.11 1.95 34.45
CA ILE A 195 -4.26 2.70 35.39
C ILE A 195 -4.99 3.96 35.88
N GLU A 196 -5.51 4.77 34.95
CA GLU A 196 -6.16 6.05 35.27
C GLU A 196 -7.46 5.87 36.07
N GLU A 197 -8.25 4.85 35.75
CA GLU A 197 -9.51 4.54 36.45
C GLU A 197 -9.31 3.76 37.76
N ARG A 198 -8.07 3.52 38.22
CA ARG A 198 -7.73 2.68 39.39
C ARG A 198 -8.36 1.29 39.39
N ARG A 199 -8.64 0.75 38.20
CA ARG A 199 -9.21 -0.61 38.05
C ARG A 199 -8.16 -1.67 38.34
N ILE A 200 -6.89 -1.36 38.07
CA ILE A 200 -5.78 -2.28 38.31
C ILE A 200 -5.73 -2.74 39.76
N ASP A 201 -6.03 -1.88 40.74
CA ASP A 201 -6.00 -2.25 42.16
C ASP A 201 -7.10 -3.26 42.53
N LEU A 202 -8.28 -3.09 41.96
CA LEU A 202 -9.40 -4.04 42.11
C LEU A 202 -9.08 -5.39 41.44
N ILE A 203 -8.38 -5.38 40.31
CA ILE A 203 -8.01 -6.59 39.58
C ILE A 203 -6.90 -7.35 40.34
N ILE A 204 -5.88 -6.65 40.83
CA ILE A 204 -4.78 -7.27 41.58
C ILE A 204 -5.29 -7.83 42.93
N SER A 205 -6.17 -7.11 43.63
CA SER A 205 -6.77 -7.59 44.89
C SER A 205 -7.65 -8.84 44.71
N SER A 206 -8.13 -9.11 43.49
CA SER A 206 -8.84 -10.37 43.16
C SER A 206 -7.92 -11.60 43.07
N GLY A 207 -6.61 -11.44 43.23
CA GLY A 207 -5.62 -12.53 43.23
C GLY A 207 -4.97 -12.80 41.87
N ILE A 208 -5.12 -11.91 40.90
CA ILE A 208 -4.44 -11.99 39.60
C ILE A 208 -3.05 -11.34 39.72
N SER A 209 -2.01 -12.04 39.23
CA SER A 209 -0.65 -11.48 39.24
C SER A 209 -0.48 -10.37 38.20
N ARG A 210 0.35 -9.36 38.50
CA ARG A 210 0.69 -8.27 37.58
C ARG A 210 1.19 -8.78 36.22
N ARG A 211 2.05 -9.82 36.24
CA ARG A 211 2.53 -10.54 35.04
C ARG A 211 1.39 -11.15 34.23
N GLY A 212 0.55 -11.94 34.89
CA GLY A 212 -0.55 -12.67 34.24
C GLY A 212 -1.51 -11.70 33.57
N TYR A 213 -1.84 -10.60 34.24
CA TYR A 213 -2.68 -9.55 33.69
C TYR A 213 -2.15 -8.97 32.37
N LEU A 214 -0.87 -8.58 32.34
CA LEU A 214 -0.28 -7.98 31.14
C LEU A 214 -0.14 -8.99 29.99
N ILE A 215 0.24 -10.24 30.31
CA ILE A 215 0.31 -11.35 29.33
C ILE A 215 -1.06 -11.62 28.71
N GLU A 216 -2.12 -11.71 29.52
CA GLU A 216 -3.47 -11.95 29.01
C GLU A 216 -3.93 -10.83 28.06
N LYS A 217 -3.59 -9.57 28.36
CA LYS A 217 -3.90 -8.43 27.48
C LYS A 217 -3.13 -8.47 26.17
N PHE A 218 -1.85 -8.81 26.22
CA PHE A 218 -1.02 -8.97 25.03
C PHE A 218 -1.53 -10.09 24.13
N VAL A 219 -1.80 -11.26 24.70
CA VAL A 219 -2.36 -12.40 23.96
C VAL A 219 -3.73 -12.05 23.38
N SER A 220 -4.57 -11.29 24.09
CA SER A 220 -5.87 -10.83 23.58
C SER A 220 -5.72 -10.00 22.31
N LEU A 221 -4.86 -8.97 22.34
CA LEU A 221 -4.60 -8.11 21.18
C LEU A 221 -3.90 -8.85 20.03
N ALA A 222 -3.02 -9.80 20.35
CA ALA A 222 -2.38 -10.67 19.36
C ALA A 222 -3.42 -11.54 18.63
N VAL A 223 -4.39 -12.10 19.35
CA VAL A 223 -5.49 -12.87 18.74
C VAL A 223 -6.41 -11.97 17.91
N TYR A 224 -6.78 -10.78 18.39
CA TYR A 224 -7.61 -9.84 17.61
C TYR A 224 -6.94 -9.44 16.31
N SER A 225 -5.67 -9.07 16.37
CA SER A 225 -4.92 -8.72 15.17
C SER A 225 -4.83 -9.89 14.20
N LEU A 226 -4.61 -11.12 14.68
CA LEU A 226 -4.59 -12.31 13.84
C LEU A 226 -5.94 -12.58 13.15
N VAL A 227 -7.06 -12.49 13.89
CA VAL A 227 -8.41 -12.67 13.34
C VAL A 227 -8.72 -11.62 12.28
N MET A 228 -8.38 -10.36 12.54
CA MET A 228 -8.56 -9.28 11.59
C MET A 228 -7.74 -9.48 10.30
N LEU A 229 -6.46 -9.87 10.43
CA LEU A 229 -5.58 -10.10 9.29
C LEU A 229 -6.01 -11.30 8.45
N THR A 230 -6.42 -12.38 9.09
CA THR A 230 -6.95 -13.56 8.39
C THR A 230 -8.25 -13.22 7.67
N ALA A 231 -9.15 -12.45 8.30
CA ALA A 231 -10.36 -11.94 7.65
C ALA A 231 -10.03 -11.06 6.43
N ALA A 232 -9.05 -10.16 6.55
CA ALA A 232 -8.61 -9.30 5.44
C ALA A 232 -8.09 -10.13 4.25
N GLY A 233 -7.26 -11.15 4.51
CA GLY A 233 -6.77 -12.05 3.47
C GLY A 233 -7.88 -12.87 2.79
N LEU A 234 -8.90 -13.30 3.55
CA LEU A 234 -10.07 -13.97 2.99
C LEU A 234 -10.88 -13.03 2.09
N VAL A 235 -11.16 -11.81 2.55
CA VAL A 235 -11.92 -10.82 1.78
C VAL A 235 -11.17 -10.42 0.51
N MET A 236 -9.85 -10.21 0.59
CA MET A 236 -9.03 -9.91 -0.60
C MET A 236 -9.19 -10.98 -1.67
N LYS A 237 -9.11 -12.27 -1.28
CA LYS A 237 -9.27 -13.37 -2.23
C LYS A 237 -10.70 -13.53 -2.73
N MET A 238 -11.70 -13.32 -1.88
CA MET A 238 -13.12 -13.36 -2.28
C MET A 238 -13.43 -12.24 -3.28
N SER A 239 -12.94 -11.03 -3.05
CA SER A 239 -13.08 -9.92 -3.99
C SER A 239 -12.37 -10.20 -5.31
N ALA A 240 -11.14 -10.72 -5.28
CA ALA A 240 -10.40 -11.10 -6.49
C ALA A 240 -11.15 -12.17 -7.31
N ASN A 241 -11.81 -13.13 -6.64
CA ASN A 241 -12.69 -14.09 -7.32
C ASN A 241 -13.95 -13.44 -7.91
N GLY A 242 -14.50 -12.43 -7.24
CA GLY A 242 -15.69 -11.71 -7.69
C GLY A 242 -15.47 -10.90 -8.98
N ILE A 243 -14.25 -10.42 -9.21
CA ILE A 243 -13.87 -9.67 -10.41
C ILE A 243 -13.33 -10.55 -11.55
N GLY A 244 -13.26 -11.87 -11.38
CA GLY A 244 -12.74 -12.80 -12.39
C GLY A 244 -11.23 -13.08 -12.32
N GLU A 245 -10.46 -12.33 -11.53
CA GLU A 245 -9.00 -12.44 -11.36
C GLU A 245 -8.58 -13.57 -10.39
N SER A 246 -9.29 -14.69 -10.45
CA SER A 246 -9.10 -15.79 -9.51
C SER A 246 -7.78 -16.56 -9.71
N ALA A 247 -7.19 -16.50 -10.91
CA ALA A 247 -5.97 -17.22 -11.27
C ALA A 247 -4.70 -16.53 -10.73
N ASP A 248 -4.72 -15.20 -10.67
CA ASP A 248 -3.54 -14.40 -10.30
C ASP A 248 -3.18 -14.50 -8.83
N LEU A 249 -4.15 -14.85 -7.99
CA LEU A 249 -4.01 -14.79 -6.55
C LEU A 249 -4.37 -16.12 -5.88
N SER A 250 -3.38 -16.88 -5.41
CA SER A 250 -3.62 -18.12 -4.65
C SER A 250 -4.11 -17.83 -3.23
N TRP A 251 -4.97 -18.70 -2.68
CA TRP A 251 -5.47 -18.61 -1.29
C TRP A 251 -4.33 -18.59 -0.26
N LYS A 252 -3.27 -19.36 -0.55
CA LYS A 252 -2.07 -19.39 0.28
C LYS A 252 -1.37 -18.04 0.29
N THR A 253 -1.23 -17.41 -0.87
CA THR A 253 -0.60 -16.10 -1.01
C THR A 253 -1.39 -15.03 -0.26
N SER A 254 -2.71 -14.96 -0.46
CA SER A 254 -3.55 -13.95 0.20
C SER A 254 -3.42 -13.98 1.71
N ILE A 255 -3.52 -15.16 2.32
CA ILE A 255 -3.41 -15.31 3.78
C ILE A 255 -1.97 -15.04 4.23
N SER A 256 -0.96 -15.52 3.50
CA SER A 256 0.44 -15.39 3.89
C SER A 256 0.91 -13.94 3.91
N VAL A 257 0.45 -13.09 2.98
CA VAL A 257 0.83 -11.68 2.94
C VAL A 257 0.37 -10.96 4.21
N PHE A 258 -0.90 -11.12 4.58
CA PHE A 258 -1.43 -10.52 5.82
C PHE A 258 -0.86 -11.17 7.07
N LEU A 259 -0.62 -12.48 7.05
CA LEU A 259 0.02 -13.17 8.18
C LEU A 259 1.45 -12.66 8.40
N GLY A 260 2.18 -12.34 7.33
CA GLY A 260 3.51 -11.72 7.40
C GLY A 260 3.52 -10.38 8.15
N PHE A 261 2.39 -9.68 8.21
CA PHE A 261 2.23 -8.43 8.93
C PHE A 261 1.96 -8.61 10.43
N TRP A 262 1.55 -9.80 10.85
CA TRP A 262 1.16 -10.05 12.25
C TRP A 262 2.28 -9.78 13.26
N PRO A 263 3.55 -10.21 13.04
CA PRO A 263 4.65 -9.88 13.95
C PRO A 263 4.91 -8.37 14.07
N VAL A 264 4.74 -7.61 12.99
CA VAL A 264 4.85 -6.14 13.01
C VAL A 264 3.84 -5.56 14.02
N LEU A 265 2.59 -6.01 13.95
CA LEU A 265 1.55 -5.58 14.90
C LEU A 265 1.89 -6.01 16.34
N MET A 266 2.47 -7.20 16.54
CA MET A 266 2.91 -7.63 17.87
C MET A 266 4.00 -6.71 18.45
N VAL A 267 4.96 -6.26 17.63
CA VAL A 267 5.95 -5.28 18.08
C VAL A 267 5.27 -3.96 18.44
N VAL A 268 4.33 -3.47 17.62
CA VAL A 268 3.57 -2.24 17.91
C VAL A 268 2.80 -2.36 19.23
N ILE A 269 2.13 -3.50 19.48
CA ILE A 269 1.43 -3.77 20.75
C ILE A 269 2.42 -3.76 21.92
N ALA A 270 3.58 -4.41 21.77
CA ALA A 270 4.60 -4.49 22.80
C ALA A 270 5.17 -3.10 23.16
N VAL A 271 5.47 -2.28 22.16
CA VAL A 271 5.92 -0.89 22.34
C VAL A 271 4.82 -0.05 22.98
N GLY A 272 3.56 -0.19 22.54
CA GLY A 272 2.43 0.51 23.12
C GLY A 272 2.25 0.21 24.61
N PHE A 273 2.38 -1.07 25.02
CA PHE A 273 2.38 -1.42 26.43
C PHE A 273 3.59 -0.89 27.19
N LEU A 274 4.79 -0.98 26.64
CA LEU A 274 5.98 -0.43 27.28
C LEU A 274 5.81 1.07 27.56
N LEU A 275 5.36 1.83 26.57
CA LEU A 275 5.08 3.27 26.72
C LEU A 275 3.98 3.52 27.75
N ALA A 276 2.89 2.73 27.72
CA ALA A 276 1.79 2.88 28.66
C ALA A 276 2.21 2.66 30.12
N VAL A 277 3.11 1.69 30.37
CA VAL A 277 3.69 1.43 31.70
C VAL A 277 4.59 2.58 32.15
N LEU A 278 5.41 3.13 31.24
CA LEU A 278 6.37 4.19 31.57
C LEU A 278 5.69 5.52 31.88
N PHE A 279 4.73 5.94 31.05
CA PHE A 279 4.16 7.29 31.14
C PHE A 279 2.88 7.36 31.97
N LYS A 280 2.16 6.25 32.15
CA LYS A 280 0.94 6.14 32.97
C LYS A 280 -0.17 7.16 32.63
N ASN A 281 -0.07 7.85 31.50
CA ASN A 281 -1.00 8.88 31.06
C ASN A 281 -1.43 8.60 29.62
N SER A 282 -2.74 8.44 29.41
CA SER A 282 -3.33 8.08 28.14
C SER A 282 -3.00 9.08 27.04
N ARG A 283 -3.10 10.39 27.31
CA ARG A 283 -2.95 11.43 26.29
C ARG A 283 -1.52 11.48 25.73
N THR A 284 -0.53 11.51 26.61
CA THR A 284 0.89 11.55 26.21
C THR A 284 1.31 10.25 25.53
N THR A 285 0.90 9.11 26.09
CA THR A 285 1.30 7.80 25.56
C THR A 285 0.70 7.55 24.18
N VAL A 286 -0.56 7.93 23.95
CA VAL A 286 -1.20 7.82 22.63
C VAL A 286 -0.44 8.67 21.60
N GLY A 287 -0.03 9.89 21.95
CA GLY A 287 0.79 10.71 21.07
C GLY A 287 2.12 10.05 20.70
N LEU A 288 2.79 9.43 21.68
CA LEU A 288 4.07 8.76 21.48
C LEU A 288 3.97 7.50 20.60
N ILE A 289 2.94 6.66 20.79
CA ILE A 289 2.79 5.45 19.95
C ILE A 289 2.43 5.82 18.49
N LEU A 290 1.64 6.89 18.30
CA LEU A 290 1.34 7.39 16.96
C LEU A 290 2.58 7.98 16.31
N LEU A 291 3.36 8.78 17.04
CA LEU A 291 4.65 9.28 16.56
C LEU A 291 5.59 8.14 16.17
N PHE A 292 5.66 7.09 16.99
CA PHE A 292 6.42 5.88 16.67
C PHE A 292 5.94 5.25 15.35
N GLY A 293 4.64 5.02 15.19
CA GLY A 293 4.07 4.47 13.95
C GLY A 293 4.37 5.34 12.73
N PHE A 294 4.11 6.65 12.79
CA PHE A 294 4.45 7.57 11.71
C PHE A 294 5.95 7.61 11.40
N SER A 295 6.80 7.52 12.43
CA SER A 295 8.25 7.47 12.25
C SER A 295 8.68 6.20 11.51
N GLN A 296 8.08 5.05 11.81
CA GLN A 296 8.35 3.80 11.08
C GLN A 296 7.97 3.92 9.61
N TYR A 297 6.80 4.51 9.31
CA TYR A 297 6.38 4.75 7.94
C TYR A 297 7.31 5.72 7.20
N ALA A 298 7.68 6.84 7.84
CA ALA A 298 8.62 7.80 7.27
C ALA A 298 10.01 7.18 7.03
N MET A 299 10.50 6.37 7.97
CA MET A 299 11.75 5.62 7.80
C MET A 299 11.70 4.67 6.60
N GLN A 300 10.57 3.98 6.41
CA GLN A 300 10.37 3.12 5.25
C GLN A 300 10.51 3.94 3.96
N LEU A 301 9.79 5.06 3.85
CA LEU A 301 9.87 5.95 2.68
C LEU A 301 11.29 6.47 2.43
N ILE A 302 11.97 6.95 3.46
CA ILE A 302 13.34 7.48 3.35
C ILE A 302 14.30 6.39 2.86
N SER A 303 14.13 5.16 3.34
CA SER A 303 15.05 4.05 3.03
C SER A 303 15.12 3.67 1.56
N GLY A 304 14.07 3.96 0.78
CA GLY A 304 14.05 3.67 -0.66
C GLY A 304 14.23 4.90 -1.56
N LEU A 305 14.44 6.11 -1.01
CA LEU A 305 14.78 7.29 -1.81
C LEU A 305 16.17 7.19 -2.47
N SER A 306 17.15 6.58 -1.80
CA SER A 306 18.51 6.41 -2.33
C SER A 306 19.22 5.22 -1.69
N ARG A 307 20.23 4.68 -2.39
CA ARG A 307 21.10 3.61 -1.89
C ARG A 307 21.81 3.99 -0.59
N ASP A 308 22.11 5.27 -0.38
CA ASP A 308 22.81 5.77 0.81
C ASP A 308 21.98 5.69 2.09
N TYR A 309 20.65 5.64 1.99
CA TYR A 309 19.74 5.57 3.14
C TYR A 309 19.25 4.15 3.44
N ARG A 310 19.77 3.13 2.76
CA ARG A 310 19.30 1.75 2.92
C ARG A 310 19.49 1.21 4.35
N TRP A 311 20.50 1.68 5.07
CA TRP A 311 20.74 1.33 6.47
C TRP A 311 19.57 1.71 7.40
N VAL A 312 18.76 2.71 7.02
CA VAL A 312 17.57 3.11 7.78
C VAL A 312 16.55 1.97 7.84
N ASN A 313 16.51 1.13 6.79
CA ASN A 313 15.60 0.00 6.72
C ASN A 313 15.87 -1.04 7.82
N ASP A 314 17.11 -1.18 8.29
CA ASP A 314 17.48 -2.15 9.33
C ASP A 314 16.83 -1.82 10.69
N PHE A 315 16.53 -0.53 10.91
CA PHE A 315 15.84 -0.01 12.09
C PHE A 315 14.33 0.13 11.88
N CYS A 316 13.86 0.01 10.64
CA CYS A 316 12.45 0.09 10.28
C CYS A 316 11.81 -1.30 10.38
N ILE A 317 10.88 -1.47 11.31
CA ILE A 317 10.14 -2.73 11.50
C ILE A 317 9.36 -3.10 10.24
N LEU A 318 8.88 -2.11 9.48
CA LEU A 318 8.18 -2.31 8.20
C LEU A 318 9.09 -2.85 7.11
N GLY A 319 10.39 -2.53 7.17
CA GLY A 319 11.39 -3.06 6.26
C GLY A 319 11.51 -4.58 6.28
N TYR A 320 11.14 -5.20 7.40
CA TYR A 320 11.16 -6.66 7.54
C TYR A 320 9.89 -7.33 6.98
N TRP A 321 8.81 -6.58 6.76
CA TRP A 321 7.59 -7.06 6.12
C TRP A 321 7.62 -6.83 4.60
N ASP A 322 8.31 -7.73 3.90
CA ASP A 322 8.39 -7.73 2.43
C ASP A 322 7.17 -8.44 1.82
N TYR A 323 6.04 -7.73 1.76
CA TYR A 323 4.81 -8.26 1.17
C TYR A 323 4.96 -8.57 -0.33
N ASN A 324 5.81 -7.85 -1.04
CA ASN A 324 6.07 -8.07 -2.47
C ASN A 324 6.72 -9.44 -2.73
N SER A 325 7.66 -9.88 -1.89
CA SER A 325 8.21 -11.24 -2.01
C SER A 325 7.16 -12.35 -1.88
N ILE A 326 6.10 -12.11 -1.11
CA ILE A 326 5.02 -13.07 -0.93
C ILE A 326 4.05 -12.99 -2.11
N LEU A 327 3.69 -11.78 -2.58
CA LEU A 327 2.76 -11.57 -3.70
C LEU A 327 3.30 -12.10 -5.04
N PHE A 328 4.53 -11.75 -5.37
CA PHE A 328 5.14 -12.05 -6.67
C PHE A 328 5.81 -13.43 -6.67
N ASP A 329 6.69 -13.68 -5.70
CA ASP A 329 7.52 -14.88 -5.68
C ASP A 329 6.89 -16.05 -4.90
N GLY A 330 5.80 -15.79 -4.16
CA GLY A 330 5.25 -16.77 -3.21
C GLY A 330 6.21 -17.10 -2.06
N ALA A 331 7.29 -16.34 -1.90
CA ALA A 331 8.39 -16.64 -1.00
C ALA A 331 8.16 -16.00 0.37
N PHE A 332 7.83 -16.84 1.36
CA PHE A 332 7.68 -16.37 2.74
C PHE A 332 9.03 -16.32 3.45
N LYS A 333 9.56 -15.12 3.69
CA LYS A 333 10.82 -14.90 4.43
C LYS A 333 10.66 -15.21 5.93
N THR A 334 10.71 -16.50 6.28
CA THR A 334 10.53 -16.99 7.66
C THR A 334 11.51 -16.37 8.66
N GLY A 335 12.75 -16.09 8.24
CA GLY A 335 13.76 -15.45 9.10
C GLY A 335 13.33 -14.09 9.63
N HIS A 336 12.79 -13.23 8.77
CA HIS A 336 12.29 -11.90 9.16
C HIS A 336 11.06 -12.02 10.07
N PHE A 337 10.15 -12.94 9.75
CA PHE A 337 8.96 -13.22 10.54
C PHE A 337 9.29 -13.62 11.98
N PHE A 338 10.18 -14.60 12.16
CA PHE A 338 10.60 -15.03 13.51
C PHE A 338 11.47 -13.98 14.21
N GLY A 339 12.30 -13.24 13.48
CA GLY A 339 13.07 -12.13 14.04
C GLY A 339 12.17 -11.06 14.67
N LEU A 340 11.11 -10.67 13.98
CA LEU A 340 10.10 -9.74 14.51
C LEU A 340 9.33 -10.30 15.70
N LEU A 341 8.99 -11.60 15.70
CA LEU A 341 8.36 -12.24 16.85
C LEU A 341 9.27 -12.21 18.07
N VAL A 342 10.55 -12.57 17.91
CA VAL A 342 11.54 -12.49 19.00
C VAL A 342 11.65 -11.06 19.51
N LEU A 343 11.75 -10.06 18.62
CA LEU A 343 11.77 -8.65 19.00
C LEU A 343 10.52 -8.25 19.79
N SER A 344 9.33 -8.67 19.34
CA SER A 344 8.07 -8.37 20.05
C SER A 344 8.07 -8.95 21.46
N ILE A 345 8.57 -10.17 21.64
CA ILE A 345 8.66 -10.84 22.94
C ILE A 345 9.69 -10.14 23.83
N LEU A 346 10.83 -9.72 23.29
CA LEU A 346 11.85 -9.00 24.05
C LEU A 346 11.33 -7.65 24.56
N VAL A 347 10.71 -6.84 23.69
CA VAL A 347 10.12 -5.55 24.07
C VAL A 347 8.98 -5.75 25.06
N PHE A 348 8.14 -6.77 24.84
CA PHE A 348 7.05 -7.07 25.76
C PHE A 348 7.57 -7.56 27.13
N SER A 349 8.62 -8.38 27.15
CA SER A 349 9.26 -8.82 28.39
C SER A 349 9.83 -7.64 29.18
N LEU A 350 10.39 -6.64 28.48
CA LEU A 350 10.82 -5.38 29.10
C LEU A 350 9.63 -4.60 29.68
N ALA A 351 8.48 -4.58 29.00
CA ALA A 351 7.26 -3.96 29.52
C ALA A 351 6.77 -4.67 30.80
N VAL A 352 6.76 -6.00 30.80
CA VAL A 352 6.41 -6.83 31.97
C VAL A 352 7.34 -6.55 33.14
N PHE A 353 8.66 -6.58 32.90
CA PHE A 353 9.66 -6.30 33.93
C PHE A 353 9.51 -4.90 34.51
N THR A 354 9.32 -3.89 33.65
CA THR A 354 9.09 -2.51 34.11
C THR A 354 7.82 -2.41 34.94
N PHE A 355 6.73 -3.08 34.53
CA PHE A 355 5.44 -3.04 35.23
C PHE A 355 5.47 -3.66 36.63
N GLU A 356 6.37 -4.62 36.86
CA GLU A 356 6.56 -5.21 38.18
C GLU A 356 7.33 -4.32 39.14
N ASN A 357 8.39 -3.69 38.64
CA ASN A 357 9.30 -2.90 39.45
C ASN A 357 8.83 -1.46 39.65
N VAL A 358 7.93 -0.97 38.79
CA VAL A 358 7.35 0.35 38.94
C VAL A 358 6.19 0.28 39.93
N ASP A 359 6.27 1.10 40.98
CA ASP A 359 5.14 1.40 41.84
C ASP A 359 4.09 2.15 41.01
N VAL A 360 3.10 1.40 40.53
CA VAL A 360 1.84 1.98 40.08
C VAL A 360 1.16 2.46 41.36
N PRO A 361 0.83 3.77 41.49
CA PRO A 361 0.24 4.29 42.72
C PRO A 361 -1.04 3.52 43.04
N ALA A 362 -1.12 3.03 44.28
CA ALA A 362 -2.24 2.32 44.85
C ALA A 362 -3.48 3.21 45.09
#